data_AF-A0A482RIZ4-F1
#
_entry.id   AF-A0A482RIZ4-F1
#
_cell.length_a   1.000
_cell.length_b   1.000
_cell.length_c   1.000
_cell.angle_alpha   90.00
_cell.angle_beta   90.00
_cell.angle_gamma   90.00
#
_symmetry.space_group_name_H-M   'P 1'
#
loop_
_entity.id
_entity.type
_entity.pdbx_description
1 polymer ?
#
loop_
_entity_poly.entity_id
_entity_poly.type
_entity_poly.pdbx_seq_one_letter_code
_entity_poly.pdbx_strand_id
1 'polypeptide(L)'
;MSAVQGDVYGPSTPEPVLQHLVPFDRPVPLSWQTIEGTFTFLLISNVTHQSIGVAAAASSHHADGVMTITLVRDASALDMVSILLAWDESGALATHPSVEVYTCVAFRLEPAPYAGRGHISLDGEDVPYVPIQAEVHASMCRVFGPSLHHRPPPATGAAK
;
A
#
# COMPACT_ATOMS: atom_id res chain seq x y z
N MET A 1 -5.91 32.92 39.35
CA MET A 1 -6.01 31.60 38.68
C MET A 1 -6.02 31.86 37.18
N SER A 2 -4.87 31.69 36.52
CA SER A 2 -4.71 31.93 35.08
C SER A 2 -5.06 30.65 34.33
N ALA A 3 -6.09 30.70 33.48
CA ALA A 3 -6.40 29.61 32.57
C ALA A 3 -5.30 29.51 31.51
N VAL A 4 -4.63 28.37 31.44
CA VAL A 4 -3.80 28.01 30.28
C VAL A 4 -4.77 27.59 29.20
N GLN A 5 -5.15 28.54 28.34
CA GLN A 5 -5.77 28.25 27.05
C GLN A 5 -4.65 27.68 26.17
N GLY A 6 -4.40 26.38 26.29
CA GLY A 6 -3.53 25.67 25.34
C GLY A 6 -4.30 25.46 24.06
N ASP A 7 -3.87 26.08 22.97
CA ASP A 7 -4.33 25.73 21.63
C ASP A 7 -4.06 24.23 21.42
N VAL A 8 -5.12 23.41 21.49
CA VAL A 8 -5.07 21.94 21.34
C VAL A 8 -4.75 21.54 19.89
N TYR A 9 -4.78 22.49 18.96
CA TYR A 9 -4.47 22.30 17.56
C TYR A 9 -3.13 22.97 17.26
N GLY A 10 -2.10 22.17 17.02
CA GLY A 10 -0.87 22.67 16.39
C GLY A 10 -1.18 23.32 15.03
N PRO A 11 -0.21 23.99 14.39
CA PRO A 11 -0.44 24.61 13.09
C PRO A 11 -1.05 23.59 12.12
N SER A 12 -2.14 23.97 11.45
CA SER A 12 -2.81 23.13 10.47
C SER A 12 -1.78 22.67 9.45
N THR A 13 -1.57 21.36 9.34
CA THR A 13 -0.77 20.78 8.27
C THR A 13 -1.39 21.25 6.95
N PRO A 14 -0.63 21.86 6.02
CA PRO A 14 -1.16 22.22 4.71
C PRO A 14 -1.81 20.99 4.07
N GLU A 15 -2.92 21.18 3.35
CA GLU A 15 -3.50 20.08 2.60
C GLU A 15 -2.45 19.48 1.66
N PRO A 16 -2.35 18.15 1.59
CA PRO A 16 -1.39 17.49 0.72
C PRO A 16 -1.71 17.84 -0.74
N VAL A 17 -0.70 18.36 -1.45
CA VAL A 17 -0.81 18.64 -2.88
C VAL A 17 -0.49 17.37 -3.65
N LEU A 18 -1.40 16.95 -4.53
CA LEU A 18 -1.19 15.80 -5.40
C LEU A 18 -0.02 16.06 -6.37
N GLN A 19 0.98 15.18 -6.38
CA GLN A 19 2.22 15.36 -7.17
C GLN A 19 2.35 14.35 -8.32
N HIS A 20 1.73 13.19 -8.19
CA HIS A 20 1.95 12.04 -9.06
C HIS A 20 0.70 11.62 -9.84
N LEU A 21 -0.48 11.96 -9.33
CA LEU A 21 -1.74 11.57 -9.95
C LEU A 21 -2.15 12.52 -11.09
N VAL A 22 -2.74 11.94 -12.13
CA VAL A 22 -3.42 12.65 -13.21
C VAL A 22 -4.91 12.25 -13.23
N PRO A 23 -5.81 13.05 -13.81
CA PRO A 23 -7.21 12.66 -13.99
C PRO A 23 -7.36 11.34 -14.75
N PHE A 24 -8.47 10.61 -14.53
CA PHE A 24 -8.73 9.32 -15.19
C PHE A 24 -8.91 9.41 -16.71
N ASP A 25 -9.34 10.56 -17.23
CA ASP A 25 -9.46 10.81 -18.67
C ASP A 25 -8.10 11.09 -19.35
N ARG A 26 -7.01 11.06 -18.59
CA ARG A 26 -5.65 11.23 -19.07
C ARG A 26 -4.85 9.93 -18.91
N PRO A 27 -3.93 9.63 -19.86
CA PRO A 27 -3.02 8.52 -19.69
C PRO A 27 -2.11 8.76 -18.48
N VAL A 28 -1.73 7.69 -17.78
CA VAL A 28 -0.72 7.74 -16.73
C VAL A 28 0.62 8.24 -17.28
N PRO A 29 1.50 8.84 -16.45
CA PRO A 29 2.81 9.29 -16.90
C PRO A 29 3.61 8.17 -17.58
N LEU A 30 4.33 8.50 -18.65
CA LEU A 30 5.17 7.52 -19.39
C LEU A 30 6.30 6.91 -18.55
N SER A 31 6.65 7.53 -17.43
CA SER A 31 7.63 7.01 -16.46
C SER A 31 7.07 5.90 -15.58
N TRP A 32 5.75 5.69 -15.56
CA TRP A 32 5.13 4.63 -14.78
C TRP A 32 5.31 3.28 -15.46
N GLN A 33 5.52 2.25 -14.66
CA GLN A 33 5.43 0.88 -15.12
C GLN A 33 3.96 0.48 -15.20
N THR A 34 3.53 0.04 -16.39
CA THR A 34 2.20 -0.52 -16.59
C THR A 34 2.28 -2.04 -16.58
N ILE A 35 1.39 -2.67 -15.83
CA ILE A 35 1.29 -4.12 -15.74
C ILE A 35 -0.13 -4.52 -16.13
N GLU A 36 -0.26 -5.25 -17.23
CA GLU A 36 -1.55 -5.75 -17.72
C GLU A 36 -1.62 -7.27 -17.57
N GLY A 37 -2.83 -7.80 -17.32
CA GLY A 37 -3.05 -9.24 -17.24
C GLY A 37 -4.25 -9.63 -16.38
N THR A 38 -4.34 -10.93 -16.12
CA THR A 38 -5.32 -11.51 -15.19
C THR A 38 -4.71 -11.60 -13.80
N PHE A 39 -5.34 -10.96 -12.83
CA PHE A 39 -4.89 -10.91 -11.45
C PHE A 39 -5.90 -11.61 -10.54
N THR A 40 -5.42 -12.44 -9.63
CA THR A 40 -6.27 -13.11 -8.63
C THR A 40 -6.35 -12.29 -7.35
N PHE A 41 -5.24 -11.68 -6.96
CA PHE A 41 -5.14 -10.92 -5.72
C PHE A 41 -4.16 -9.76 -5.86
N LEU A 42 -4.53 -8.63 -5.27
CA LEU A 42 -3.71 -7.44 -5.15
C LEU A 42 -3.91 -6.88 -3.74
N LEU A 43 -2.81 -6.57 -3.07
CA LEU A 43 -2.81 -5.85 -1.81
C LEU A 43 -1.84 -4.68 -1.92
N ILE A 44 -2.29 -3.50 -1.49
CA ILE A 44 -1.47 -2.30 -1.44
C ILE A 44 -1.44 -1.85 0.01
N SER A 45 -0.24 -1.79 0.59
CA SER A 45 -0.06 -1.59 2.03
C SER A 45 0.93 -0.48 2.31
N ASN A 46 0.51 0.47 3.15
CA ASN A 46 1.39 1.49 3.77
C ASN A 46 1.77 1.09 5.22
N VAL A 47 1.39 -0.10 5.65
CA VAL A 47 1.67 -0.66 6.97
C VAL A 47 2.29 -2.04 6.84
N THR A 48 2.99 -2.49 7.88
CA THR A 48 3.63 -3.82 7.89
C THR A 48 2.62 -4.95 8.02
N HIS A 49 1.59 -4.77 8.86
CA HIS A 49 0.64 -5.81 9.25
C HIS A 49 -0.76 -5.50 8.75
N GLN A 50 -1.46 -6.54 8.27
CA GLN A 50 -2.88 -6.45 7.89
C GLN A 50 -3.81 -6.93 9.00
N SER A 51 -3.28 -7.75 9.91
CA SER A 51 -3.93 -8.20 11.13
C SER A 51 -2.85 -8.60 12.14
N ILE A 52 -3.25 -8.88 13.38
CA ILE A 52 -2.38 -9.48 14.38
C ILE A 52 -1.88 -10.83 13.83
N GLY A 53 -0.56 -11.05 13.75
CA GLY A 53 0.00 -12.29 13.23
C GLY A 53 0.31 -12.29 11.73
N VAL A 54 -0.04 -11.24 10.99
CA VAL A 54 -0.11 -11.27 9.52
C VAL A 54 0.70 -10.13 8.92
N ALA A 55 2.00 -10.38 8.67
CA ALA A 55 2.91 -9.42 8.06
C ALA A 55 2.79 -9.43 6.53
N ALA A 56 2.08 -8.45 5.97
CA ALA A 56 1.85 -8.35 4.52
C ALA A 56 2.95 -7.61 3.77
N ALA A 57 3.56 -6.63 4.43
CA ALA A 57 4.66 -5.86 3.87
C ALA A 57 5.73 -5.66 4.95
N ALA A 58 6.40 -6.76 5.34
CA ALA A 58 7.32 -6.78 6.47
C ALA A 58 8.48 -5.76 6.38
N SER A 59 8.80 -5.29 5.17
CA SER A 59 9.82 -4.25 4.93
C SER A 59 9.28 -2.82 4.93
N SER A 60 7.96 -2.60 4.96
CA SER A 60 7.35 -1.28 4.97
C SER A 60 7.72 -0.50 6.24
N HIS A 61 7.96 0.80 6.08
CA HIS A 61 8.18 1.69 7.21
C HIS A 61 7.13 2.79 7.21
N HIS A 62 6.75 3.25 8.40
CA HIS A 62 5.92 4.44 8.48
C HIS A 62 6.72 5.67 8.06
N ALA A 63 6.03 6.62 7.44
CA ALA A 63 6.55 7.94 7.11
C ALA A 63 7.68 8.01 6.06
N ASP A 64 8.05 6.89 5.41
CA ASP A 64 9.04 6.84 4.34
C ASP A 64 8.49 7.34 2.97
N GLY A 65 7.17 7.50 2.86
CA GLY A 65 6.53 8.01 1.66
C GLY A 65 6.48 6.99 0.52
N VAL A 66 6.50 5.69 0.84
CA VAL A 66 6.28 4.62 -0.16
C VAL A 66 5.23 3.64 0.33
N MET A 67 4.56 2.96 -0.61
CA MET A 67 3.65 1.86 -0.34
C MET A 67 4.13 0.60 -1.05
N THR A 68 3.80 -0.56 -0.47
CA THR A 68 4.16 -1.88 -0.99
C THR A 68 2.96 -2.47 -1.71
N ILE A 69 3.17 -2.95 -2.93
CA ILE A 69 2.20 -3.71 -3.71
C ILE A 69 2.58 -5.18 -3.69
N THR A 70 1.67 -6.04 -3.23
CA THR A 70 1.74 -7.49 -3.32
C THR A 70 0.76 -7.94 -4.41
N LEU A 71 1.26 -8.60 -5.43
CA LEU A 71 0.51 -8.98 -6.62
C LEU A 71 0.58 -10.49 -6.86
N VAL A 72 -0.57 -11.09 -7.20
CA VAL A 72 -0.70 -12.51 -7.54
C VAL A 72 -1.46 -12.63 -8.86
N ARG A 73 -0.86 -13.32 -9.82
CA ARG A 73 -1.43 -13.57 -11.15
C ARG A 73 -2.02 -14.97 -11.25
N ASP A 74 -3.16 -15.08 -11.93
CA ASP A 74 -3.75 -16.34 -12.41
C ASP A 74 -3.61 -17.55 -11.46
N ALA A 75 -3.80 -17.32 -10.16
CA ALA A 75 -3.57 -18.30 -9.11
C ALA A 75 -4.77 -19.24 -8.96
N SER A 76 -4.47 -20.53 -8.80
CA SER A 76 -5.46 -21.54 -8.44
C SER A 76 -5.88 -21.40 -6.97
N ALA A 77 -6.94 -22.09 -6.58
CA ALA A 77 -7.32 -22.17 -5.17
C ALA A 77 -6.20 -22.74 -4.27
N LEU A 78 -5.40 -23.68 -4.80
CA LEU A 78 -4.29 -24.26 -4.04
C LEU A 78 -3.16 -23.25 -3.85
N ASP A 79 -2.84 -22.46 -4.88
CA ASP A 79 -1.86 -21.37 -4.79
C ASP A 79 -2.32 -20.33 -3.76
N MET A 80 -3.61 -19.98 -3.74
CA MET A 80 -4.15 -19.04 -2.76
C MET A 80 -4.10 -19.57 -1.34
N VAL A 81 -4.30 -20.88 -1.13
CA VAL A 81 -4.11 -21.51 0.19
C VAL A 81 -2.63 -21.50 0.58
N SER A 82 -1.70 -21.78 -0.32
CA SER A 82 -0.27 -21.74 0.02
C SER A 82 0.20 -20.32 0.34
N ILE A 83 -0.31 -19.33 -0.39
CA ILE A 83 -0.12 -17.90 -0.10
C ILE A 83 -0.66 -17.53 1.27
N LEU A 84 -1.89 -17.95 1.60
CA LEU A 84 -2.49 -17.71 2.92
C LEU A 84 -1.64 -18.29 4.06
N LEU A 85 -1.07 -19.49 3.87
CA LEU A 85 -0.21 -20.13 4.86
C LEU A 85 1.16 -19.46 4.99
N ALA A 86 1.66 -18.81 3.93
CA ALA A 86 2.89 -18.02 3.96
C ALA A 86 2.69 -16.62 4.60
N TRP A 87 1.46 -16.25 4.91
CA TRP A 87 1.10 -14.93 5.42
C TRP A 87 1.16 -14.85 6.94
N ASP A 88 2.35 -15.06 7.47
CA ASP A 88 2.65 -15.07 8.90
C ASP A 88 3.56 -13.90 9.33
N GLU A 89 3.94 -13.88 10.61
CA GLU A 89 4.86 -12.89 11.21
C GLU A 89 6.29 -12.97 10.65
N SER A 90 6.66 -14.05 9.95
CA SER A 90 8.02 -14.20 9.40
C SER A 90 8.24 -13.32 8.16
N GLY A 91 7.16 -12.87 7.50
CA GLY A 91 7.22 -12.13 6.25
C GLY A 91 7.52 -13.00 5.02
N ALA A 92 7.36 -14.33 5.13
CA ALA A 92 7.63 -15.28 4.05
C ALA A 92 6.84 -15.00 2.77
N LEU A 93 5.66 -14.37 2.89
CA LEU A 93 4.81 -13.95 1.77
C LEU A 93 5.60 -13.23 0.65
N ALA A 94 6.51 -12.32 1.02
CA ALA A 94 7.27 -11.52 0.05
C ALA A 94 8.23 -12.35 -0.84
N THR A 95 8.52 -13.59 -0.43
CA THR A 95 9.39 -14.53 -1.16
C THR A 95 8.62 -15.72 -1.73
N HIS A 96 7.29 -15.75 -1.58
CA HIS A 96 6.47 -16.83 -2.09
C HIS A 96 6.55 -16.85 -3.64
N PRO A 97 6.74 -18.02 -4.29
CA PRO A 97 6.97 -18.09 -5.74
C PRO A 97 5.88 -17.49 -6.63
N SER A 98 4.63 -17.50 -6.13
CA SER A 98 3.46 -16.95 -6.84
C SER A 98 3.19 -15.47 -6.53
N VAL A 99 4.08 -14.80 -5.79
CA VAL A 99 3.91 -13.41 -5.33
C VAL A 99 4.96 -12.51 -5.99
N GLU A 100 4.49 -11.42 -6.58
CA GLU A 100 5.30 -10.29 -7.01
C GLU A 100 5.18 -9.16 -5.99
N VAL A 101 6.30 -8.51 -5.67
CA VAL A 101 6.35 -7.38 -4.74
C VAL A 101 6.96 -6.17 -5.43
N TYR A 102 6.25 -5.04 -5.35
CA TYR A 102 6.71 -3.75 -5.85
C TYR A 102 6.61 -2.70 -4.74
N THR A 103 7.41 -1.63 -4.87
CA THR A 103 7.25 -0.42 -4.08
C THR A 103 6.97 0.75 -5.01
N CYS A 104 6.05 1.63 -4.62
CA CYS A 104 5.71 2.81 -5.40
C CYS A 104 5.32 3.99 -4.51
N VAL A 105 5.30 5.18 -5.11
CA VAL A 105 4.78 6.41 -4.49
C VAL A 105 3.35 6.73 -4.93
N ALA A 106 2.91 6.12 -6.03
CA ALA A 106 1.57 6.26 -6.58
C ALA A 106 1.20 5.04 -7.43
N PHE A 107 -0.09 4.77 -7.55
CA PHE A 107 -0.62 3.73 -8.43
C PHE A 107 -1.95 4.15 -9.05
N ARG A 108 -2.31 3.46 -10.14
CA ARG A 108 -3.65 3.42 -10.71
C ARG A 108 -4.02 1.97 -10.95
N LEU A 109 -5.18 1.56 -10.43
CA LEU A 109 -5.78 0.25 -10.63
C LEU A 109 -7.03 0.41 -11.49
N GLU A 110 -7.05 -0.25 -12.63
CA GLU A 110 -8.19 -0.26 -13.55
C GLU A 110 -8.74 -1.68 -13.65
N PRO A 111 -9.87 -1.98 -12.99
CA PRO A 111 -10.55 -3.26 -13.17
C PRO A 111 -10.97 -3.49 -14.62
N ALA A 112 -10.98 -4.74 -15.05
CA ALA A 112 -11.37 -5.06 -16.42
C ALA A 112 -12.82 -4.60 -16.71
N PRO A 113 -13.07 -3.91 -17.85
CA PRO A 113 -14.35 -3.23 -18.14
C PRO A 113 -15.60 -4.13 -18.23
N TYR A 114 -15.42 -5.46 -18.15
CA TYR A 114 -16.51 -6.44 -18.17
C TYR A 114 -16.47 -7.42 -16.99
N ALA A 115 -15.62 -7.20 -15.99
CA ALA A 115 -15.48 -8.14 -14.89
C ALA A 115 -16.78 -8.24 -14.07
N GLY A 116 -17.50 -7.13 -13.84
CA GLY A 116 -18.78 -7.08 -13.11
C GLY A 116 -18.82 -7.77 -11.74
N ARG A 117 -17.67 -8.27 -11.30
CA ARG A 117 -17.43 -9.23 -10.24
C ARG A 117 -16.01 -8.99 -9.78
N GLY A 118 -15.91 -8.60 -8.54
CA GLY A 118 -14.66 -8.25 -7.90
C GLY A 118 -14.98 -7.49 -6.63
N HIS A 119 -14.00 -7.42 -5.75
CA HIS A 119 -14.13 -6.78 -4.46
C HIS A 119 -12.88 -5.94 -4.23
N ILE A 120 -13.08 -4.69 -3.83
CA ILE A 120 -12.02 -3.82 -3.34
C ILE A 120 -12.44 -3.45 -1.93
N SER A 121 -11.50 -3.57 -0.99
CA SER A 121 -11.67 -2.99 0.33
C SER A 121 -10.54 -2.00 0.60
N LEU A 122 -10.89 -0.88 1.24
CA LEU A 122 -9.94 0.11 1.74
C LEU A 122 -10.00 0.09 3.26
N ASP A 123 -8.89 -0.19 3.92
CA ASP A 123 -8.80 -0.33 5.38
C ASP A 123 -9.86 -1.27 6.01
N GLY A 124 -10.30 -2.27 5.23
CA GLY A 124 -11.32 -3.25 5.62
C GLY A 124 -12.76 -2.86 5.30
N GLU A 125 -13.01 -1.66 4.77
CA GLU A 125 -14.33 -1.20 4.35
C GLU A 125 -14.57 -1.52 2.86
N ASP A 126 -15.77 -1.99 2.53
CA ASP A 126 -16.18 -2.27 1.14
C ASP A 126 -16.28 -0.97 0.35
N VAL A 127 -15.66 -0.94 -0.84
CA VAL A 127 -15.71 0.22 -1.74
C VAL A 127 -16.10 -0.21 -3.16
N PRO A 128 -16.64 0.70 -3.98
CA PRO A 128 -17.07 0.37 -5.33
C PRO A 128 -15.95 -0.27 -6.17
N TYR A 129 -16.30 -1.33 -6.91
CA TYR A 129 -15.40 -1.99 -7.84
C TYR A 129 -15.22 -1.18 -9.14
N VAL A 130 -14.52 -0.07 -9.04
CA VAL A 130 -14.28 0.91 -10.11
C VAL A 130 -12.78 1.24 -10.20
N PRO A 131 -12.32 1.93 -11.26
CA PRO A 131 -10.95 2.45 -11.29
C PRO A 131 -10.63 3.31 -10.07
N ILE A 132 -9.49 3.04 -9.45
CA ILE A 132 -8.97 3.78 -8.29
C ILE A 132 -7.53 4.22 -8.55
N GLN A 133 -7.11 5.30 -7.92
CA GLN A 133 -5.72 5.75 -7.92
C GLN A 133 -5.42 6.44 -6.59
N ALA A 134 -4.17 6.30 -6.13
CA ALA A 134 -3.72 6.95 -4.91
C ALA A 134 -2.23 7.26 -5.00
N GLU A 135 -1.81 8.27 -4.23
CA GLU A 135 -0.40 8.54 -3.92
C GLU A 135 -0.21 8.58 -2.42
N VAL A 136 0.99 8.23 -1.97
CA VAL A 136 1.34 8.26 -0.55
C VAL A 136 2.15 9.51 -0.26
N HIS A 137 1.83 10.16 0.87
CA HIS A 137 2.55 11.32 1.36
C HIS A 137 3.33 10.94 2.62
N ALA A 138 4.60 11.37 2.70
CA ALA A 138 5.44 11.13 3.86
C ALA A 138 4.97 11.96 5.07
N SER A 139 4.99 11.35 6.26
CA SER A 139 4.86 12.03 7.55
C SER A 139 3.58 12.88 7.76
N MET A 140 2.44 12.48 7.17
CA MET A 140 1.18 13.25 7.25
C MET A 140 0.55 13.31 8.64
N CYS A 141 0.82 12.33 9.50
CA CYS A 141 0.27 12.26 10.85
C CYS A 141 1.34 11.89 11.87
N ARG A 142 1.11 12.27 13.14
CA ARG A 142 1.89 11.80 14.29
C ARG A 142 1.02 10.90 15.14
N VAL A 143 1.50 9.69 15.38
CA VAL A 143 0.82 8.70 16.20
C VAL A 143 1.65 8.41 17.45
N PHE A 144 0.99 8.17 18.57
CA PHE A 144 1.67 7.67 19.77
C PHE A 144 2.02 6.20 19.56
N GLY A 145 3.27 5.84 19.86
CA GLY A 145 3.75 4.46 19.73
C GLY A 145 5.00 4.25 20.56
N PRO A 146 5.46 3.00 20.68
CA PRO A 146 6.77 2.74 21.27
C PRO A 146 7.85 3.45 20.46
N SER A 147 8.92 3.88 21.13
CA SER A 147 10.08 4.47 20.46
C SER A 147 10.60 3.50 19.39
N LEU A 148 10.50 3.88 18.12
CA LEU A 148 11.10 3.14 17.03
C LEU A 148 12.62 3.30 17.16
N HIS A 149 13.35 2.21 17.42
CA HIS A 149 14.78 2.23 17.20
C HIS A 149 15.01 2.52 15.71
N HIS A 150 15.71 3.61 15.40
CA HIS A 150 16.03 4.00 14.02
C HIS A 150 16.78 2.84 13.34
N ARG A 151 16.06 2.05 12.55
CA ARG A 151 16.65 1.09 11.63
C ARG A 151 17.08 1.89 10.39
N PRO A 152 18.30 1.72 9.87
CA PRO A 152 18.73 2.44 8.67
C PRO A 152 17.82 2.08 7.49
N PRO A 153 17.61 3.00 6.53
CA PRO A 153 16.81 2.73 5.33
C PRO A 153 17.37 1.49 4.59
N PRO A 154 16.51 0.71 3.92
CA PRO A 154 16.99 -0.40 3.10
C PRO A 154 18.00 0.14 2.08
N ALA A 155 19.13 -0.54 1.96
CA ALA A 155 20.10 -0.21 0.92
C ALA A 155 19.39 -0.28 -0.44
N THR A 156 19.49 0.78 -1.23
CA THR A 156 19.06 0.79 -2.63
C THR A 156 19.90 -0.23 -3.39
N GLY A 157 19.49 -1.50 -3.33
CA GLY A 157 19.93 -2.53 -4.27
C GLY A 157 19.23 -2.23 -5.59
N ALA A 158 20.02 -2.04 -6.64
CA ALA A 158 19.51 -1.91 -7.99
C ALA A 158 18.51 -3.03 -8.28
N ALA A 159 17.26 -2.65 -8.55
CA ALA A 159 16.32 -3.53 -9.23
C ALA A 159 17.00 -4.00 -10.52
N LYS A 160 17.01 -5.31 -10.73
CA LYS A 160 17.49 -5.91 -11.97
C LYS A 160 16.46 -5.73 -13.07
#